data_AF-A0A0Q2UNL0-F1
#
_entry.id   AF-A0A0Q2UNL0-F1
#
_cell.length_a   1.000
_cell.length_b   1.000
_cell.length_c   1.000
_cell.angle_alpha   90.00
_cell.angle_beta   90.00
_cell.angle_gamma   90.00
#
_symmetry.space_group_name_H-M   'P 1'
#
loop_
_entity.id
_entity.type
_entity.pdbx_description
1 polymer ?
#
loop_
_entity_poly.entity_id
_entity_poly.type
_entity_poly.pdbx_seq_one_letter_code
_entity_poly.pdbx_strand_id
1 'polypeptide(L)'
;MAILIVVAYLWLRGGKSLTVDEFSGISPMFWVVLGTGMALASSALPLLALPSLMLYSALVLLSEKNPLGWLNAEPCHGELGEFAEELGLKCLTDEESLSIYRLKGYIIVGGKARRDFPRWREVVKCLSELPETGRFRLALYLVGLIPLPVGIILGEGFVTALILVPLMLLLYMAILIATVRGTRSLLPETCREVMDEYVEFVRRNQKGKRGFVIG
;
A
#
# COMPACT_ATOMS: atom_id res chain seq x y z
N MET A 1 3.51 10.36 -23.22
CA MET A 1 2.34 11.28 -23.09
C MET A 1 1.12 10.60 -22.46
N ALA A 2 0.63 9.46 -22.98
CA ALA A 2 -0.53 8.77 -22.41
C ALA A 2 -0.39 8.41 -20.91
N ILE A 3 0.78 7.90 -20.49
CA ILE A 3 1.05 7.55 -19.08
C ILE A 3 0.95 8.79 -18.16
N LEU A 4 1.52 9.93 -18.59
CA LEU A 4 1.44 11.18 -17.82
C LEU A 4 0.01 11.69 -17.68
N ILE A 5 -0.77 11.60 -18.77
CA ILE A 5 -2.19 12.01 -18.75
C ILE A 5 -3.00 11.09 -17.85
N VAL A 6 -2.78 9.77 -17.93
CA VAL A 6 -3.47 8.79 -17.08
C VAL A 6 -3.08 8.97 -15.61
N VAL A 7 -1.80 9.16 -15.29
CA VAL A 7 -1.33 9.39 -13.91
C VAL A 7 -1.87 10.71 -13.37
N ALA A 8 -1.81 11.80 -14.15
CA ALA A 8 -2.36 13.09 -13.73
C ALA A 8 -3.88 13.04 -13.56
N TYR A 9 -4.59 12.35 -14.48
CA TYR A 9 -6.03 12.16 -14.40
C TYR A 9 -6.45 11.30 -13.21
N LEU A 10 -5.76 10.19 -12.95
CA LEU A 10 -5.98 9.35 -11.77
C LEU A 10 -5.68 10.11 -10.48
N TRP A 11 -4.65 10.95 -10.48
CA TRP A 11 -4.32 11.76 -9.30
C TRP A 11 -5.34 12.88 -9.04
N LEU A 12 -5.83 13.55 -10.09
CA LEU A 12 -6.85 14.60 -9.98
C LEU A 12 -8.23 14.05 -9.64
N ARG A 13 -8.60 12.87 -10.17
CA ARG A 13 -9.93 12.27 -10.01
C ARG A 13 -10.02 11.23 -8.90
N GLY A 14 -8.90 10.67 -8.46
CA GLY A 14 -8.81 9.61 -7.44
C GLY A 14 -8.63 10.11 -6.00
N GLY A 15 -8.68 11.43 -5.78
CA GLY A 15 -8.72 11.98 -4.43
C GLY A 15 -9.96 11.45 -3.70
N LYS A 16 -9.76 10.82 -2.53
CA LYS A 16 -10.83 10.20 -1.73
C LYS A 16 -11.68 9.14 -2.46
N SER A 17 -11.11 8.37 -3.38
CA SER A 17 -11.87 7.33 -4.09
C SER A 17 -11.71 5.93 -3.49
N LEU A 18 -10.67 5.71 -2.67
CA LEU A 18 -10.32 4.36 -2.20
C LEU A 18 -10.75 4.15 -0.76
N THR A 19 -11.44 3.05 -0.50
CA THR A 19 -11.69 2.57 0.86
C THR A 19 -10.39 2.14 1.55
N VAL A 20 -10.41 2.03 2.88
CA VAL A 20 -9.24 1.58 3.66
C VAL A 20 -8.74 0.21 3.19
N ASP A 21 -9.65 -0.72 2.89
CA ASP A 21 -9.31 -2.05 2.38
C ASP A 21 -8.63 -1.98 1.00
N GLU A 22 -9.17 -1.20 0.06
CA GLU A 22 -8.65 -1.07 -1.31
C GLU A 22 -7.30 -0.37 -1.36
N PHE A 23 -7.12 0.66 -0.53
CA PHE A 23 -5.90 1.46 -0.49
C PHE A 23 -4.67 0.59 -0.19
N SER A 24 -4.81 -0.36 0.74
CA SER A 24 -3.74 -1.26 1.15
C SER A 24 -3.21 -2.15 0.00
N GLY A 25 -4.09 -2.60 -0.90
CA GLY A 25 -3.74 -3.42 -2.05
C GLY A 25 -3.31 -2.62 -3.28
N ILE A 26 -3.97 -1.49 -3.56
CA ILE A 26 -3.72 -0.69 -4.77
C ILE A 26 -2.41 0.09 -4.67
N SER A 27 -2.05 0.57 -3.47
CA SER A 27 -0.83 1.36 -3.25
C SER A 27 0.46 0.64 -3.73
N PRO A 28 0.77 -0.61 -3.30
CA PRO A 28 1.95 -1.32 -3.79
C PRO A 28 1.85 -1.70 -5.28
N MET A 29 0.64 -2.01 -5.77
CA MET A 29 0.41 -2.33 -7.19
C MET A 29 0.74 -1.14 -8.09
N PHE A 30 0.36 0.08 -7.69
CA PHE A 30 0.62 1.30 -8.44
C PHE A 30 2.10 1.48 -8.78
N TRP A 31 2.99 1.29 -7.81
CA TRP A 31 4.43 1.48 -8.01
C TRP A 31 5.02 0.45 -8.97
N VAL A 32 4.57 -0.80 -8.89
CA VAL A 32 5.03 -1.89 -9.74
C VAL A 32 4.51 -1.73 -11.18
N VAL A 33 3.25 -1.31 -11.36
CA VAL A 33 2.69 -0.98 -12.68
C VAL A 33 3.39 0.22 -13.30
N LEU A 34 3.62 1.27 -12.51
CA LEU A 34 4.33 2.48 -12.97
C LEU A 34 5.74 2.11 -13.46
N GLY A 35 6.52 1.38 -12.65
CA GLY A 35 7.85 0.93 -13.05
C GLY A 35 7.85 0.04 -14.29
N THR A 36 6.85 -0.84 -14.43
CA THR A 36 6.68 -1.67 -15.63
C THR A 36 6.34 -0.84 -16.87
N GLY A 37 5.49 0.19 -16.73
CA GLY A 37 5.20 1.13 -17.81
C GLY A 37 6.43 1.94 -18.23
N MET A 38 7.25 2.36 -17.27
CA MET A 38 8.54 3.02 -17.53
C MET A 38 9.52 2.09 -18.25
N ALA A 39 9.57 0.81 -17.86
CA ALA A 39 10.38 -0.21 -18.50
C ALA A 39 10.00 -0.42 -19.97
N LEU A 40 8.70 -0.56 -20.26
CA LEU A 40 8.18 -0.71 -21.62
C LEU A 40 8.44 0.54 -22.49
N ALA A 41 8.31 1.73 -21.92
CA ALA A 41 8.64 2.96 -22.64
C ALA A 41 10.14 3.06 -22.94
N SER A 42 10.97 2.72 -21.95
CA SER A 42 12.43 2.81 -22.06
C SER A 42 13.04 1.70 -22.91
N SER A 43 12.35 0.56 -23.06
CA SER A 43 12.80 -0.53 -23.92
C SER A 43 12.71 -0.17 -25.41
N ALA A 44 11.71 0.63 -25.80
CA ALA A 44 11.59 1.17 -27.16
C ALA A 44 12.55 2.35 -27.40
N LEU A 45 12.72 3.23 -26.41
CA LEU A 45 13.62 4.37 -26.50
C LEU A 45 14.36 4.58 -25.16
N PRO A 46 15.61 4.10 -25.02
CA PRO A 46 16.36 4.17 -23.76
C PRO A 46 16.52 5.58 -23.19
N LEU A 47 16.50 6.61 -24.05
CA LEU A 47 16.55 8.01 -23.65
C LEU A 47 15.36 8.40 -22.74
N LEU A 48 14.23 7.68 -22.81
CA LEU A 48 13.07 7.91 -21.95
C LEU A 48 13.25 7.42 -20.51
N ALA A 49 14.32 6.67 -20.20
CA ALA A 49 14.60 6.22 -18.85
C ALA A 49 14.82 7.41 -17.88
N LEU A 50 15.58 8.42 -18.30
CA LEU A 50 15.86 9.63 -17.52
C LEU A 50 14.59 10.41 -17.14
N PRO A 51 13.73 10.85 -18.09
CA PRO A 51 12.50 11.56 -17.74
C PRO A 51 11.53 10.68 -16.95
N SER A 52 11.52 9.37 -17.19
CA SER A 52 10.71 8.42 -16.42
C SER A 52 11.16 8.35 -14.96
N LEU A 53 12.47 8.28 -14.70
CA LEU A 53 13.03 8.31 -13.35
C LEU A 53 12.75 9.64 -12.65
N MET A 54 12.88 10.78 -13.35
CA MET A 54 12.53 12.09 -12.81
C MET A 54 11.06 12.15 -12.37
N LEU A 55 10.16 11.65 -13.22
CA LEU A 55 8.74 11.56 -12.89
C LEU A 55 8.49 10.64 -11.69
N TYR A 56 9.11 9.46 -11.67
CA TYR A 56 8.99 8.52 -10.57
C TYR A 56 9.45 9.15 -9.24
N SER A 57 10.62 9.79 -9.23
CA SER A 57 11.12 10.50 -8.06
C SER A 57 10.18 11.63 -7.61
N ALA A 58 9.64 12.41 -8.54
CA ALA A 58 8.65 13.45 -8.21
C ALA A 58 7.38 12.85 -7.56
N LEU A 59 6.87 11.73 -8.09
CA LEU A 59 5.71 11.03 -7.53
C LEU A 59 6.00 10.45 -6.15
N VAL A 60 7.19 9.89 -5.92
CA VAL A 60 7.63 9.42 -4.60
C VAL A 60 7.66 10.57 -3.60
N LEU A 61 8.22 11.73 -3.97
CA LEU A 61 8.25 12.90 -3.11
C LEU A 61 6.84 13.43 -2.78
N LEU A 62 5.93 13.40 -3.76
CA LEU A 62 4.53 13.78 -3.56
C LEU A 62 3.79 12.78 -2.65
N SER A 63 4.02 11.48 -2.87
CA SER A 63 3.47 10.40 -2.04
C SER A 63 3.99 10.50 -0.60
N GLU A 64 5.25 10.87 -0.38
CA GLU A 64 5.76 11.10 0.96
C GLU A 64 5.12 12.33 1.62
N LYS A 65 4.82 13.40 0.88
CA LYS A 65 4.14 14.57 1.45
C LYS A 65 2.69 14.28 1.83
N ASN A 66 1.97 13.51 1.01
CA ASN A 66 0.58 13.17 1.27
C ASN A 66 0.28 11.69 0.92
N PRO A 67 0.71 10.73 1.76
CA PRO A 67 0.56 9.31 1.46
C PRO A 67 -0.90 8.86 1.47
N LEU A 68 -1.78 9.62 2.12
CA LEU A 68 -3.19 9.28 2.34
C LEU A 68 -4.13 10.06 1.41
N GLY A 69 -3.60 10.79 0.42
CA GLY A 69 -4.41 11.67 -0.43
C GLY A 69 -5.50 10.96 -1.25
N TRP A 70 -5.37 9.65 -1.46
CA TRP A 70 -6.36 8.84 -2.20
C TRP A 70 -7.34 8.10 -1.29
N LEU A 71 -7.07 8.10 0.02
CA LEU A 71 -7.88 7.42 1.01
C LEU A 71 -9.17 8.22 1.26
N ASN A 72 -10.31 7.55 1.10
CA ASN A 72 -11.62 8.07 1.49
C ASN A 72 -11.86 7.76 2.98
N ALA A 73 -11.14 8.46 3.85
CA ALA A 73 -11.29 8.31 5.28
C ALA A 73 -11.40 9.69 5.95
N GLU A 74 -12.16 9.74 7.02
CA GLU A 74 -12.38 10.93 7.83
C GLU A 74 -11.60 10.81 9.15
N PRO A 75 -11.24 11.92 9.80
CA PRO A 75 -10.68 11.89 11.14
C PRO A 75 -11.57 11.11 12.10
N CYS A 76 -10.97 10.28 12.95
CA CYS A 76 -11.74 9.58 13.97
C CYS A 76 -12.28 10.55 15.03
N HIS A 77 -13.49 10.27 15.52
CA HIS A 77 -14.13 11.03 16.58
C HIS A 77 -14.55 10.13 17.74
N GLY A 78 -14.72 10.73 18.92
CA GLY A 78 -15.08 10.04 20.16
C GLY A 78 -13.99 9.10 20.65
N GLU A 79 -14.40 7.98 21.23
CA GLU A 79 -13.51 7.02 21.91
C GLU A 79 -12.34 6.51 21.04
N LEU A 80 -12.56 6.29 19.73
CA LEU A 80 -11.50 5.86 18.83
C LEU A 80 -10.45 6.96 18.61
N GLY A 81 -10.90 8.21 18.52
CA GLY A 81 -10.00 9.36 18.36
C GLY A 81 -9.15 9.58 19.61
N GLU A 82 -9.79 9.56 20.78
CA GLU A 82 -9.12 9.70 22.08
C GLU A 82 -8.09 8.58 22.30
N PHE A 83 -8.46 7.33 22.04
CA PHE A 83 -7.55 6.19 22.18
C PHE A 83 -6.34 6.26 21.24
N ALA A 84 -6.51 6.76 20.02
CA ALA A 84 -5.39 6.94 19.09
C ALA A 84 -4.46 8.08 19.51
N GLU A 85 -5.02 9.17 20.05
CA GLU A 85 -4.27 10.32 20.55
C GLU A 85 -3.45 9.95 21.79
N GLU A 86 -3.98 9.11 22.69
CA GLU A 86 -3.24 8.52 23.81
C GLU A 86 -2.00 7.72 23.34
N LEU A 87 -2.09 7.09 22.17
CA LEU A 87 -0.98 6.36 21.54
C LEU A 87 -0.04 7.28 20.74
N GLY A 88 -0.29 8.60 20.72
CA GLY A 88 0.48 9.58 19.97
C GLY A 88 0.29 9.49 18.46
N LEU A 89 -0.82 8.91 18.00
CA LEU A 89 -1.13 8.70 16.59
C LEU A 89 -2.34 9.52 16.17
N LYS A 90 -2.31 10.01 14.92
CA LYS A 90 -3.51 10.55 14.29
C LYS A 90 -4.39 9.40 13.82
N CYS A 91 -5.71 9.57 13.85
CA CYS A 91 -6.62 8.49 13.46
C CYS A 91 -7.46 8.86 12.24
N LEU A 92 -7.57 7.92 11.30
CA LEU A 92 -8.51 7.98 10.20
C LEU A 92 -9.41 6.73 10.19
N THR A 93 -10.68 6.91 9.85
CA THR A 93 -11.66 5.84 9.75
C THR A 93 -12.52 6.00 8.50
N ASP A 94 -13.04 4.90 8.00
CA ASP A 94 -14.14 4.88 7.04
C ASP A 94 -15.36 4.17 7.65
N GLU A 95 -16.44 3.99 6.89
CA GLU A 95 -17.62 3.27 7.37
C GLU A 95 -17.57 1.75 7.09
N GLU A 96 -16.97 1.37 5.97
CA GLU A 96 -17.25 0.09 5.30
C GLU A 96 -16.12 -0.94 5.43
N SER A 97 -14.91 -0.53 5.79
CA SER A 97 -13.73 -1.40 5.75
C SER A 97 -13.53 -2.22 7.02
N LEU A 98 -12.79 -3.31 6.86
CA LEU A 98 -12.42 -4.22 7.93
C LEU A 98 -10.95 -4.08 8.34
N SER A 99 -10.10 -3.45 7.52
CA SER A 99 -8.66 -3.38 7.74
C SER A 99 -8.29 -2.36 8.83
N ILE A 100 -7.28 -2.72 9.63
CA ILE A 100 -6.66 -1.87 10.64
C ILE A 100 -5.15 -1.90 10.37
N TYR A 101 -4.53 -0.75 10.13
CA TYR A 101 -3.09 -0.67 9.91
C TYR A 101 -2.52 0.69 10.32
N ARG A 102 -1.21 0.71 10.58
CA ARG A 102 -0.46 1.92 10.89
C ARG A 102 0.29 2.42 9.64
N LEU A 103 0.18 3.72 9.34
CA LEU A 103 0.93 4.36 8.26
C LEU A 103 1.39 5.78 8.68
N LYS A 104 2.71 6.00 8.79
CA LYS A 104 3.35 7.33 8.96
C LYS A 104 2.70 8.19 10.06
N GLY A 105 2.74 7.75 11.32
CA GLY A 105 2.10 8.47 12.42
C GLY A 105 0.57 8.50 12.40
N TYR A 106 -0.08 7.82 11.45
CA TYR A 106 -1.52 7.57 11.44
C TYR A 106 -1.83 6.12 11.79
N ILE A 107 -2.89 5.91 12.57
CA ILE A 107 -3.62 4.64 12.62
C ILE A 107 -4.86 4.77 11.74
N ILE A 108 -5.08 3.78 10.89
CA ILE A 108 -6.24 3.74 10.00
C ILE A 108 -7.06 2.53 10.41
N VAL A 109 -8.31 2.79 10.78
CA VAL A 109 -9.21 1.79 11.35
C VAL A 109 -10.47 1.72 10.51
N GLY A 110 -10.76 0.56 9.91
CA GLY A 110 -11.99 0.36 9.16
C GLY A 110 -13.23 0.42 10.05
N GLY A 111 -14.29 1.09 9.58
CA GLY A 111 -15.50 1.30 10.39
C GLY A 111 -16.25 0.02 10.76
N LYS A 112 -16.21 -1.02 9.91
CA LYS A 112 -16.75 -2.34 10.26
C LYS A 112 -15.85 -3.07 11.23
N ALA A 113 -14.53 -2.93 11.12
CA ALA A 113 -13.60 -3.49 12.09
C ALA A 113 -13.91 -3.01 13.51
N ARG A 114 -14.11 -1.69 13.67
CA ARG A 114 -14.48 -1.10 14.97
C ARG A 114 -15.82 -1.60 15.51
N ARG A 115 -16.81 -1.78 14.64
CA ARG A 115 -18.19 -2.16 15.03
C ARG A 115 -18.30 -3.65 15.35
N ASP A 116 -17.66 -4.49 14.55
CA ASP A 116 -17.94 -5.92 14.51
C ASP A 116 -16.83 -6.76 15.17
N PHE A 117 -15.65 -6.19 15.43
CA PHE A 117 -14.55 -6.87 16.13
C PHE A 117 -14.37 -6.33 17.56
N PRO A 118 -14.74 -7.09 18.61
CA PRO A 118 -14.74 -6.59 19.99
C PRO A 118 -13.37 -6.16 20.53
N ARG A 119 -12.28 -6.80 20.08
CA ARG A 119 -10.90 -6.57 20.55
C ARG A 119 -10.13 -5.57 19.68
N TRP A 120 -10.81 -4.68 18.95
CA TRP A 120 -10.15 -3.74 18.03
C TRP A 120 -9.12 -2.84 18.71
N ARG A 121 -9.31 -2.49 19.98
CA ARG A 121 -8.34 -1.67 20.75
C ARG A 121 -7.01 -2.38 20.94
N GLU A 122 -7.06 -3.68 21.19
CA GLU A 122 -5.86 -4.50 21.34
C GLU A 122 -5.10 -4.60 20.02
N VAL A 123 -5.81 -4.75 18.89
CA VAL A 123 -5.20 -4.71 17.55
C VAL A 123 -4.52 -3.36 17.29
N VAL A 124 -5.21 -2.25 17.55
CA VAL A 124 -4.66 -0.90 17.38
C VAL A 124 -3.42 -0.69 18.25
N LYS A 125 -3.45 -1.15 19.51
CA LYS A 125 -2.30 -1.08 20.42
C LYS A 125 -1.12 -1.92 19.90
N CYS A 126 -1.39 -3.15 19.46
CA CYS A 126 -0.35 -4.01 18.89
C CYS A 126 0.31 -3.39 17.65
N LEU A 127 -0.48 -2.73 16.80
CA LEU A 127 0.03 -2.05 15.61
C LEU A 127 0.74 -0.72 15.93
N SER A 128 0.40 -0.04 17.03
CA SER A 128 1.09 1.18 17.46
C SER A 128 2.47 0.90 18.06
N GLU A 129 2.71 -0.31 18.58
CA GLU A 129 4.01 -0.74 19.09
C GLU A 129 5.01 -1.12 17.99
N LEU A 130 4.53 -1.38 16.76
CA LEU A 130 5.40 -1.72 15.63
C LEU A 130 6.33 -0.56 15.25
N PRO A 131 7.62 -0.83 14.97
CA PRO A 131 8.56 0.21 14.57
C PRO A 131 8.15 0.83 13.23
N GLU A 132 8.38 2.15 13.08
CA GLU A 132 8.07 2.81 11.82
C GLU A 132 8.91 2.26 10.66
N THR A 133 8.21 1.79 9.63
CA THR A 133 8.78 1.05 8.51
C THR A 133 9.33 1.97 7.40
N GLY A 134 9.96 3.10 7.77
CA GLY A 134 10.50 4.07 6.79
C GLY A 134 11.51 3.45 5.82
N ARG A 135 12.42 2.60 6.31
CA ARG A 135 13.39 1.87 5.46
C ARG A 135 12.72 0.86 4.54
N PHE A 136 11.69 0.18 5.04
CA PHE A 136 10.93 -0.78 4.24
C PHE A 136 10.19 -0.07 3.10
N ARG A 137 9.60 1.11 3.34
CA ARG A 137 8.95 1.89 2.30
C ARG A 137 9.90 2.34 1.19
N LEU A 138 11.10 2.78 1.55
CA LEU A 138 12.13 3.09 0.55
C LEU A 138 12.48 1.84 -0.28
N ALA A 139 12.62 0.68 0.37
CA ALA A 139 12.85 -0.58 -0.32
C ALA A 139 11.70 -0.92 -1.28
N LEU A 140 10.44 -0.68 -0.90
CA LEU A 140 9.28 -0.87 -1.79
C LEU A 140 9.35 -0.01 -3.05
N TYR A 141 9.74 1.27 -2.92
CA TYR A 141 9.94 2.13 -4.10
C TYR A 141 11.07 1.62 -5.00
N LEU A 142 12.19 1.19 -4.41
CA LEU A 142 13.30 0.62 -5.19
C LEU A 142 12.93 -0.68 -5.90
N VAL A 143 12.16 -1.56 -5.24
CA VAL A 143 11.63 -2.78 -5.85
C VAL A 143 10.71 -2.46 -7.03
N GLY A 144 9.89 -1.41 -6.92
CA GLY A 144 9.07 -0.91 -8.02
C GLY A 144 9.86 -0.48 -9.26
N LEU A 145 11.15 -0.15 -9.12
CA LEU A 145 12.03 0.23 -10.23
C LEU A 145 12.75 -0.94 -10.91
N ILE A 146 12.71 -2.16 -10.34
CA ILE A 146 13.36 -3.36 -10.92
C ILE A 146 12.98 -3.62 -12.39
N PRO A 147 11.73 -3.42 -12.83
CA PRO A 147 11.38 -3.61 -14.25
C PRO A 147 12.19 -2.72 -15.20
N LEU A 148 12.59 -1.51 -14.76
CA LEU A 148 13.24 -0.52 -15.63
C LEU A 148 14.57 -1.00 -16.23
N PRO A 149 15.58 -1.43 -15.45
CA PRO A 149 16.82 -1.96 -16.02
C PRO A 149 16.57 -3.22 -16.86
N VAL A 150 15.60 -4.07 -16.48
CA VAL A 150 15.23 -5.27 -17.25
C VAL A 150 14.72 -4.88 -18.65
N GLY A 151 13.83 -3.88 -18.73
CA GLY A 151 13.32 -3.37 -20.00
C GLY A 151 14.41 -2.78 -20.90
N ILE A 152 15.38 -2.05 -20.32
CA ILE A 152 16.51 -1.47 -21.07
C ILE A 152 17.41 -2.57 -21.64
N ILE A 153 17.70 -3.63 -20.86
CA ILE A 153 18.56 -4.73 -21.29
C ILE A 153 17.90 -5.57 -22.40
N LEU A 154 16.60 -5.83 -22.28
CA LEU A 154 15.86 -6.65 -23.25
C LEU A 154 15.57 -5.93 -24.57
N GLY A 155 15.53 -4.59 -24.56
CA GLY A 155 15.23 -3.78 -25.73
C GLY A 155 13.78 -3.91 -26.21
N GLU A 156 13.49 -3.39 -27.40
CA GLU A 156 12.13 -3.37 -27.94
C GLU A 156 11.68 -4.77 -28.42
N GLY A 157 10.45 -5.15 -28.07
CA GLY A 157 9.81 -6.32 -28.67
C GLY A 157 8.74 -6.96 -27.81
N PHE A 158 8.00 -7.88 -28.43
CA PHE A 158 6.96 -8.67 -27.75
C PHE A 158 7.53 -9.53 -26.62
N VAL A 159 8.74 -10.05 -26.79
CA VAL A 159 9.45 -10.85 -25.76
C VAL A 159 9.65 -10.04 -24.47
N THR A 160 10.00 -8.76 -24.59
CA THR A 160 10.17 -7.85 -23.44
C THR A 160 8.86 -7.70 -22.67
N ALA A 161 7.74 -7.48 -23.36
CA ALA A 161 6.43 -7.43 -22.71
C ALA A 161 6.06 -8.76 -22.03
N LEU A 162 6.35 -9.89 -22.70
CA LEU A 162 6.08 -11.23 -22.19
C LEU A 162 6.92 -11.58 -20.95
N ILE A 163 8.07 -10.95 -20.74
CA ILE A 163 8.90 -11.09 -19.54
C ILE A 163 8.47 -10.09 -18.45
N LEU A 164 8.21 -8.85 -18.82
CA LEU A 164 7.88 -7.78 -17.87
C LEU A 164 6.52 -7.98 -17.19
N VAL A 165 5.51 -8.52 -17.88
CA VAL A 165 4.18 -8.76 -17.28
C VAL A 165 4.22 -9.81 -16.16
N PRO A 166 4.81 -11.01 -16.35
CA PRO A 166 5.02 -11.94 -15.25
C PRO A 166 5.89 -11.38 -14.14
N LEU A 167 6.95 -10.65 -14.48
CA LEU A 167 7.82 -10.01 -13.49
C LEU A 167 7.05 -9.02 -12.62
N MET A 168 6.19 -8.19 -13.21
CA MET A 168 5.30 -7.26 -12.51
C MET A 168 4.44 -8.00 -11.48
N LEU A 169 3.81 -9.12 -11.86
CA LEU A 169 2.99 -9.92 -10.94
C LEU A 169 3.82 -10.55 -9.82
N LEU A 170 5.00 -11.08 -10.14
CA LEU A 170 5.92 -11.66 -9.14
C LEU A 170 6.38 -10.61 -8.13
N LEU A 171 6.75 -9.41 -8.59
CA LEU A 171 7.17 -8.30 -7.72
C LEU A 171 6.02 -7.86 -6.82
N TYR A 172 4.81 -7.71 -7.37
CA TYR A 172 3.62 -7.37 -6.58
C TYR A 172 3.36 -8.41 -5.48
N MET A 173 3.35 -9.70 -5.82
CA MET A 173 3.14 -10.78 -4.85
C MET A 173 4.28 -10.84 -3.81
N ALA A 174 5.53 -10.65 -4.23
CA ALA A 174 6.68 -10.62 -3.32
C ALA A 174 6.57 -9.46 -2.32
N ILE A 175 6.15 -8.27 -2.76
CA ILE A 175 5.90 -7.11 -1.89
C ILE A 175 4.82 -7.42 -0.86
N LEU A 176 3.70 -8.01 -1.28
CA LEU A 176 2.62 -8.39 -0.36
C LEU A 176 3.10 -9.39 0.69
N ILE A 177 3.77 -10.46 0.25
CA ILE A 177 4.31 -11.50 1.14
C ILE A 177 5.35 -10.91 2.10
N ALA A 178 6.25 -10.05 1.61
CA ALA A 178 7.26 -9.42 2.42
C ALA A 178 6.65 -8.48 3.47
N THR A 179 5.60 -7.74 3.10
CA THR A 179 4.87 -6.86 4.03
C THR A 179 4.24 -7.69 5.14
N VAL A 180 3.45 -8.70 4.79
CA VAL A 180 2.77 -9.57 5.78
C VAL A 180 3.78 -10.31 6.67
N ARG A 181 4.84 -10.90 6.09
CA ARG A 181 5.86 -11.60 6.87
C ARG A 181 6.64 -10.65 7.77
N GLY A 182 6.97 -9.46 7.27
CA GLY A 182 7.68 -8.43 8.02
C GLY A 182 6.86 -7.97 9.23
N THR A 183 5.59 -7.64 9.03
CA THR A 183 4.68 -7.28 10.13
C THR A 183 4.58 -8.40 11.15
N ARG A 184 4.34 -9.64 10.69
CA ARG A 184 4.24 -10.82 11.56
C ARG A 184 5.51 -11.10 12.38
N SER A 185 6.68 -10.88 11.79
CA SER A 185 7.95 -11.09 12.49
C SER A 185 8.25 -10.05 13.57
N LEU A 186 7.67 -8.86 13.43
CA LEU A 186 7.90 -7.72 14.33
C LEU A 186 6.85 -7.63 15.44
N LEU A 187 5.76 -8.40 15.33
CA LEU A 187 4.71 -8.43 16.35
C LEU A 187 5.21 -9.09 17.64
N PRO A 188 5.00 -8.45 18.81
CA PRO A 188 5.22 -9.07 20.11
C PRO A 188 4.43 -10.36 20.27
N GLU A 189 4.94 -11.33 21.06
CA GLU A 189 4.23 -12.60 21.28
C GLU A 189 2.85 -12.41 21.92
N THR A 190 2.72 -11.42 22.81
CA THR A 190 1.45 -11.02 23.43
C THR A 190 0.40 -10.54 22.41
N CYS A 191 0.85 -10.06 21.25
CA CYS A 191 -0.03 -9.58 20.19
C CYS A 191 -0.42 -10.66 19.18
N ARG A 192 0.26 -11.81 19.16
CA ARG A 192 0.00 -12.86 18.16
C ARG A 192 -1.41 -13.41 18.24
N GLU A 193 -1.90 -13.68 19.45
CA GLU A 193 -3.24 -14.21 19.67
C GLU A 193 -4.32 -13.25 19.13
N VAL A 194 -4.25 -11.98 19.52
CA VAL A 194 -5.17 -10.93 19.07
C VAL A 194 -5.12 -10.77 17.54
N MET A 195 -3.92 -10.77 16.97
CA MET A 195 -3.74 -10.60 15.53
C MET A 195 -4.22 -11.82 14.74
N ASP A 196 -4.03 -13.04 15.26
CA ASP A 196 -4.55 -14.26 14.63
C ASP A 196 -6.10 -14.28 14.69
N GLU A 197 -6.71 -13.89 15.81
CA GLU A 197 -8.17 -13.71 15.92
C GLU A 197 -8.70 -12.67 14.93
N TYR A 198 -8.00 -11.53 14.82
CA TYR A 198 -8.36 -10.48 13.90
C TYR A 198 -8.25 -10.94 12.44
N VAL A 199 -7.18 -11.65 12.07
CA VAL A 199 -7.02 -12.24 10.73
C VAL A 199 -8.15 -13.22 10.42
N GLU A 200 -8.53 -14.07 11.38
CA GLU A 200 -9.68 -14.96 11.21
C GLU A 200 -10.99 -14.20 11.03
N PHE A 201 -11.22 -13.16 11.83
CA PHE A 201 -12.37 -12.28 11.72
C PHE A 201 -12.46 -11.65 10.32
N VAL A 202 -11.37 -11.05 9.83
CA VAL A 202 -11.35 -10.45 8.49
C VAL A 202 -11.56 -11.52 7.43
N ARG A 203 -10.92 -12.69 7.54
CA ARG A 203 -11.08 -13.80 6.59
C ARG A 203 -12.51 -14.33 6.54
N ARG A 204 -13.22 -14.39 7.67
CA ARG A 204 -14.63 -14.83 7.73
C ARG A 204 -15.55 -13.80 7.09
N ASN A 205 -15.33 -12.51 7.36
CA ASN A 205 -16.17 -11.42 6.87
C ASN A 205 -15.85 -10.95 5.44
N GLN A 206 -14.68 -11.34 4.91
CA GLN A 206 -14.30 -11.15 3.50
C GLN A 206 -14.67 -12.35 2.60
N LYS A 207 -15.30 -13.42 3.11
CA LYS A 207 -15.78 -14.53 2.26
C LYS A 207 -16.80 -14.00 1.24
N GLY A 208 -16.32 -13.78 0.00
CA GLY A 208 -17.10 -13.24 -1.13
C GLY A 208 -16.60 -11.91 -1.69
N LYS A 209 -15.67 -11.20 -1.01
CA LYS A 209 -15.05 -9.96 -1.49
C LYS A 209 -13.53 -10.14 -1.56
N ARG A 210 -12.93 -9.90 -2.74
CA ARG A 210 -11.47 -10.01 -2.95
C ARG A 210 -10.74 -8.84 -2.26
N GLY A 211 -10.46 -8.96 -0.97
CA GLY A 211 -9.60 -8.06 -0.21
C GLY A 211 -8.33 -8.78 0.26
N PHE A 212 -7.17 -8.11 0.21
CA PHE A 212 -5.95 -8.59 0.84
C PHE A 212 -5.89 -8.01 2.25
N VAL A 213 -5.72 -8.88 3.26
CA VAL A 213 -5.58 -8.46 4.66
C VAL A 213 -4.11 -8.20 4.93
N ILE A 214 -3.75 -6.94 5.16
CA ILE A 214 -2.46 -6.61 5.78
C ILE A 214 -2.69 -6.62 7.29
N GLY A 215 -2.27 -7.72 7.92
CA GLY A 215 -2.06 -7.84 9.37
C GLY A 215 -0.59 -7.80 9.69
#